data_AF-A0A381Y3S8-F1
#
_entry.id   AF-A0A381Y3S8-F1
#
_cell.length_a   1.000
_cell.length_b   1.000
_cell.length_c   1.000
_cell.angle_alpha   90.00
_cell.angle_beta   90.00
_cell.angle_gamma   90.00
#
_symmetry.space_group_name_H-M   'P 1'
#
loop_
_entity.id
_entity.type
_entity.pdbx_description
1 polymer ?
#
loop_
_entity_poly.entity_id
_entity_poly.type
_entity_poly.pdbx_seq_one_letter_code
_entity_poly.pdbx_strand_id
1 'polypeptide(L)'
;MVAEKLGDAIPDAFVREAFTHDELKIHKEIAERFARPHEKKTWEEYRKLFVKESRIAAGAKFYKQNQNLIITVAKEYKVDPFIVITIAGIESNYGAHHSQFSV
;
A
#
# COMPACT_ATOMS: atom_id res chain seq x y z
N MET A 1 24.61 10.32 6.75
CA MET A 1 24.08 8.92 6.79
C MET A 1 22.67 8.88 7.37
N VAL A 2 21.88 7.81 7.16
CA VAL A 2 20.51 7.67 7.73
C VAL A 2 20.51 7.89 9.25
N ALA A 3 21.53 7.39 9.95
CA ALA A 3 21.74 7.60 11.38
C ALA A 3 21.77 9.09 11.80
N GLU A 4 22.38 9.96 11.00
CA GLU A 4 22.44 11.41 11.28
C GLU A 4 21.06 12.09 11.17
N LYS A 5 20.12 11.49 10.43
CA LYS A 5 18.76 12.02 10.25
C LYS A 5 17.78 11.52 11.31
N LEU A 6 18.13 10.48 12.04
CA LEU A 6 17.28 9.86 13.08
C LEU A 6 17.54 10.44 14.48
N GLY A 7 18.66 11.13 14.70
CA GLY A 7 19.06 11.61 16.02
C GLY A 7 19.20 10.45 17.03
N ASP A 8 18.95 10.72 18.31
CA ASP A 8 19.05 9.71 19.38
C ASP A 8 17.78 8.84 19.52
N ALA A 9 16.80 8.98 18.61
CA ALA A 9 15.51 8.28 18.71
C ALA A 9 15.62 6.78 18.43
N ILE A 10 16.65 6.35 17.70
CA ILE A 10 16.90 4.95 17.37
C ILE A 10 18.37 4.63 17.66
N PRO A 11 18.68 3.55 18.42
CA PRO A 11 20.05 3.15 18.69
C PRO A 11 20.85 2.90 17.41
N ASP A 12 22.08 3.44 17.32
CA ASP A 12 22.97 3.26 16.17
C ASP A 12 23.23 1.78 15.85
N ALA A 13 23.31 0.94 16.90
CA ALA A 13 23.47 -0.51 16.75
C ALA A 13 22.32 -1.15 15.95
N PHE A 14 21.07 -0.75 16.20
CA PHE A 14 19.90 -1.25 15.48
C PHE A 14 19.94 -0.87 14.00
N VAL A 15 20.32 0.38 13.70
CA VAL A 15 20.49 0.85 12.32
C VAL A 15 21.56 0.02 11.62
N ARG A 16 22.73 -0.15 12.23
CA ARG A 16 23.81 -0.97 11.65
C ARG A 16 23.37 -2.39 11.39
N GLU A 17 22.71 -3.03 12.35
CA GLU A 17 22.21 -4.39 12.21
C GLU A 17 21.24 -4.53 11.02
N ALA A 18 20.27 -3.61 10.90
CA ALA A 18 19.33 -3.61 9.77
C ALA A 18 20.03 -3.50 8.41
N PHE A 19 21.13 -2.75 8.32
CA PHE A 19 21.92 -2.60 7.09
C PHE A 19 22.93 -3.73 6.83
N THR A 20 23.07 -4.69 7.75
CA THR A 20 23.93 -5.88 7.56
C THR A 20 23.19 -7.11 7.04
N HIS A 21 21.87 -7.04 6.89
CA HIS A 21 21.07 -8.19 6.47
C HIS A 21 21.40 -8.62 5.04
N ASP A 22 21.68 -9.92 4.84
CA ASP A 22 22.13 -10.47 3.55
C ASP A 22 21.11 -10.32 2.41
N GLU A 23 19.83 -10.19 2.76
CA GLU A 23 18.75 -9.96 1.77
C GLU A 23 18.63 -8.50 1.32
N LEU A 24 19.42 -7.58 1.89
CA LEU A 24 19.39 -6.17 1.52
C LEU A 24 19.92 -5.98 0.09
N LYS A 25 19.07 -5.46 -0.78
CA LYS A 25 19.37 -5.28 -2.21
C LYS A 25 19.10 -3.86 -2.65
N ILE A 26 20.05 -3.29 -3.38
CA ILE A 26 19.84 -2.02 -4.07
C ILE A 26 19.11 -2.30 -5.39
N HIS A 27 17.81 -2.00 -5.42
CA HIS A 27 17.00 -2.13 -6.62
C HIS A 27 17.04 -0.85 -7.46
N LYS A 28 17.87 -0.83 -8.51
CA LYS A 28 17.97 0.31 -9.44
C LYS A 28 16.62 0.75 -10.01
N GLU A 29 15.76 -0.23 -10.31
CA GLU A 29 14.41 0.01 -10.82
C GLU A 29 13.56 0.89 -9.90
N ILE A 30 13.74 0.81 -8.58
CA ILE A 30 12.97 1.66 -7.64
C ILE A 30 13.30 3.13 -7.91
N ALA A 31 14.58 3.48 -8.01
CA ALA A 31 15.00 4.86 -8.30
C ALA A 31 14.49 5.35 -9.67
N GLU A 32 14.49 4.47 -10.68
CA GLU A 32 13.96 4.78 -12.01
C GLU A 32 12.45 5.03 -12.00
N ARG A 33 11.69 4.25 -11.23
CA ARG A 33 10.23 4.43 -11.06
C ARG A 33 9.91 5.78 -10.42
N PHE A 34 10.64 6.18 -9.37
CA PHE A 34 10.47 7.50 -8.74
C PHE A 34 10.75 8.67 -9.69
N ALA A 35 11.65 8.50 -10.67
CA ALA A 35 11.95 9.52 -11.66
C ALA A 35 10.84 9.73 -12.72
N ARG A 36 9.80 8.87 -12.76
CA ARG A 36 8.73 8.91 -13.77
C ARG A 36 7.32 8.78 -13.16
N PRO A 37 6.82 9.79 -12.44
CA PRO A 37 5.50 9.71 -11.80
C PRO A 37 4.35 9.68 -12.82
N HIS A 38 3.41 8.74 -12.63
CA HIS A 38 2.27 8.49 -13.52
C HIS A 38 1.09 9.47 -13.34
N GLU A 39 1.15 10.39 -12.38
CA GLU A 39 0.05 11.29 -11.97
C GLU A 39 -0.30 12.37 -13.02
N LYS A 40 0.39 12.41 -14.17
CA LYS A 40 0.17 13.42 -15.22
C LYS A 40 -1.02 13.13 -16.16
N LYS A 41 -1.86 12.12 -15.88
CA LYS A 41 -2.99 11.73 -16.74
C LYS A 41 -4.23 12.59 -16.48
N THR A 42 -5.11 12.68 -17.49
CA THR A 42 -6.43 13.31 -17.28
C THR A 42 -7.30 12.48 -16.33
N TRP A 43 -8.29 13.11 -15.69
CA TRP A 43 -9.21 12.40 -14.78
C TRP A 43 -9.93 11.23 -15.47
N GLU A 44 -10.37 11.43 -16.72
CA GLU A 44 -11.10 10.41 -17.46
C GLU A 44 -10.24 9.15 -17.67
N GLU A 45 -8.97 9.31 -18.04
CA GLU A 45 -8.03 8.21 -18.21
C GLU A 45 -7.69 7.56 -16.88
N TYR A 46 -7.47 8.36 -15.83
CA TYR A 46 -7.14 7.87 -14.50
C TYR A 46 -8.28 7.02 -13.92
N ARG A 47 -9.54 7.50 -14.01
CA ARG A 47 -10.72 6.78 -13.53
C ARG A 47 -10.85 5.39 -14.13
N LYS A 48 -10.57 5.23 -15.43
CA LYS A 48 -10.62 3.95 -16.15
C LYS A 48 -9.62 2.91 -15.61
N LEU A 49 -8.56 3.34 -14.91
CA LEU A 49 -7.59 2.43 -14.29
C LEU A 49 -8.17 1.70 -13.07
N PHE A 50 -9.06 2.35 -12.32
CA PHE A 50 -9.57 1.89 -11.03
C PHE A 50 -11.03 1.39 -11.10
N VAL A 51 -11.90 2.06 -11.87
CA VAL A 51 -13.31 1.68 -11.99
C VAL A 51 -13.46 0.64 -13.09
N LYS A 52 -13.38 -0.64 -12.71
CA LYS A 52 -13.47 -1.81 -13.61
C LYS A 52 -14.46 -2.83 -13.05
N GLU A 53 -15.20 -3.50 -13.93
CA GLU A 53 -16.12 -4.58 -13.54
C GLU A 53 -15.44 -5.67 -12.70
N SER A 54 -14.21 -6.04 -13.05
CA SER A 54 -13.43 -7.01 -12.29
C SER A 54 -13.16 -6.56 -10.86
N ARG A 55 -12.95 -5.26 -10.63
CA ARG A 55 -12.73 -4.71 -9.29
C ARG A 55 -14.02 -4.64 -8.49
N ILE A 56 -15.13 -4.28 -9.14
CA ILE A 56 -16.46 -4.28 -8.51
C ILE A 56 -16.81 -5.70 -8.02
N ALA A 57 -16.65 -6.71 -8.88
CA ALA A 57 -16.90 -8.10 -8.52
C ALA A 57 -15.99 -8.59 -7.40
N ALA A 58 -14.69 -8.26 -7.44
CA ALA A 58 -13.75 -8.59 -6.38
C ALA A 58 -14.09 -7.89 -5.05
N GLY A 59 -14.54 -6.63 -5.09
CA GLY A 59 -14.98 -5.89 -3.90
C GLY A 59 -16.23 -6.49 -3.26
N ALA A 60 -17.21 -6.90 -4.07
CA ALA A 60 -18.40 -7.59 -3.57
C ALA A 60 -18.02 -8.92 -2.88
N LYS A 61 -17.09 -9.68 -3.46
CA LYS A 61 -16.56 -10.90 -2.85
C LYS A 61 -15.82 -10.60 -1.55
N PHE A 62 -14.92 -9.61 -1.54
CA PHE A 62 -14.15 -9.21 -0.37
C PHE A 62 -15.07 -8.77 0.79
N TYR A 63 -16.10 -7.99 0.48
CA TYR A 63 -17.11 -7.59 1.45
C TYR A 63 -17.82 -8.81 2.04
N LYS A 64 -18.35 -9.70 1.21
CA LYS A 64 -19.06 -10.91 1.65
C LYS A 64 -18.17 -11.79 2.55
N GLN A 65 -16.89 -11.91 2.24
CA GLN A 65 -15.94 -12.73 3.01
C GLN A 65 -15.56 -12.11 4.35
N ASN A 66 -15.54 -10.78 4.46
CA ASN A 66 -15.04 -10.06 5.64
C ASN A 66 -16.11 -9.18 6.31
N GLN A 67 -17.39 -9.44 6.04
CA GLN A 67 -18.50 -8.54 6.38
C GLN A 67 -18.52 -8.16 7.87
N ASN A 68 -18.35 -9.14 8.77
CA ASN A 68 -18.37 -8.89 10.21
C ASN A 68 -17.22 -7.96 10.65
N LEU A 69 -16.00 -8.19 10.14
CA LEU A 69 -14.84 -7.37 10.45
C LEU A 69 -15.02 -5.95 9.90
N ILE A 70 -15.46 -5.83 8.65
CA ILE A 70 -15.68 -4.54 7.99
C ILE A 70 -16.73 -3.73 8.75
N ILE A 71 -17.86 -4.33 9.13
CA ILE A 71 -18.91 -3.65 9.91
C ILE A 71 -18.39 -3.23 11.28
N THR A 72 -17.61 -4.09 11.95
CA THR A 72 -17.04 -3.78 13.27
C THR A 72 -16.11 -2.57 13.19
N VAL A 73 -15.14 -2.58 12.27
CA VAL A 73 -14.20 -1.49 12.05
C VAL A 73 -14.92 -0.22 11.61
N ALA A 74 -15.85 -0.33 10.66
CA ALA A 74 -16.64 0.80 10.17
C ALA A 74 -17.42 1.49 11.31
N LYS A 75 -18.02 0.71 12.21
CA LYS A 75 -18.74 1.22 13.37
C LYS A 75 -17.81 1.87 14.39
N GLU A 76 -16.71 1.21 14.72
CA GLU A 76 -15.71 1.70 15.70
C GLU A 76 -15.17 3.06 15.28
N TYR A 77 -14.71 3.16 14.03
CA TYR A 77 -14.07 4.36 13.49
C TYR A 77 -15.04 5.32 12.82
N LYS A 78 -16.36 5.02 12.83
CA LYS A 78 -17.44 5.84 12.26
C LYS A 78 -17.19 6.21 10.79
N VAL A 79 -16.76 5.22 10.00
CA VAL A 79 -16.55 5.36 8.55
C VAL A 79 -17.54 4.51 7.78
N ASP A 80 -17.85 4.92 6.55
CA ASP A 80 -18.66 4.09 5.66
C ASP A 80 -17.88 2.80 5.32
N PRO A 81 -18.45 1.59 5.49
CA PRO A 81 -17.80 0.34 5.15
C PRO A 81 -17.33 0.27 3.68
N PHE A 82 -18.02 0.96 2.76
CA PHE A 82 -17.63 1.02 1.35
C PHE A 82 -16.34 1.82 1.12
N ILE A 83 -16.00 2.78 1.99
CA ILE A 83 -14.70 3.46 1.94
C ILE A 83 -13.57 2.48 2.29
N VAL A 84 -13.75 1.67 3.34
CA VAL A 84 -12.78 0.64 3.74
C VAL A 84 -12.54 -0.35 2.60
N ILE A 85 -13.62 -0.84 1.99
CA ILE A 85 -13.56 -1.77 0.85
C ILE A 85 -12.87 -1.10 -0.35
N THR A 86 -13.17 0.17 -0.63
CA THR A 86 -12.61 0.90 -1.76
C THR A 86 -11.11 1.08 -1.61
N ILE A 87 -10.63 1.49 -0.42
CA ILE A 87 -9.20 1.64 -0.13
C ILE A 87 -8.48 0.29 -0.29
N ALA A 88 -9.01 -0.80 0.29
CA ALA A 88 -8.42 -2.13 0.13
C ALA A 88 -8.31 -2.55 -1.34
N GLY A 89 -9.32 -2.23 -2.15
CA GLY A 89 -9.32 -2.50 -3.59
C GLY A 89 -8.36 -1.63 -4.40
N ILE A 90 -8.20 -0.36 -4.03
CA ILE A 90 -7.28 0.58 -4.70
C ILE A 90 -5.83 0.25 -4.40
N GLU A 91 -5.49 0.07 -3.12
CA GLU A 91 -4.11 -0.04 -2.65
C GLU A 91 -3.45 -1.38 -3.00
N SER A 92 -4.18 -2.48 -2.83
CA SER A 92 -3.57 -3.83 -2.94
C SER A 92 -4.39 -4.80 -3.77
N ASN A 93 -5.46 -4.33 -4.42
CA ASN A 93 -6.44 -5.20 -5.07
C ASN A 93 -6.94 -6.30 -4.12
N TYR A 94 -7.36 -5.88 -2.92
CA TYR A 94 -7.87 -6.75 -1.85
C TYR A 94 -6.82 -7.76 -1.35
N GLY A 95 -5.54 -7.34 -1.29
CA GLY A 95 -4.41 -8.14 -0.84
C GLY A 95 -3.73 -8.97 -1.93
N ALA A 96 -4.20 -8.96 -3.18
CA ALA A 96 -3.54 -9.70 -4.27
C ALA A 96 -2.18 -9.10 -4.67
N HIS A 97 -1.96 -7.81 -4.42
CA HIS A 97 -0.73 -7.08 -4.73
C HIS A 97 -0.20 -6.40 -3.47
N HIS A 98 0.53 -7.13 -2.63
CA HIS A 98 0.98 -6.62 -1.32
C HIS A 98 2.48 -6.34 -1.22
N SER A 99 3.32 -6.85 -2.13
CA SER A 99 4.75 -6.46 -2.17
C SER A 99 5.40 -6.83 -3.50
N GLN A 100 6.35 -6.00 -3.95
CA GLN A 100 7.30 -6.31 -5.03
C GLN A 100 8.76 -6.25 -4.54
N PHE A 101 9.01 -5.53 -3.45
CA PHE A 101 10.32 -5.33 -2.84
C PHE A 101 10.19 -5.55 -1.32
N SER A 102 11.28 -5.98 -0.68
CA SER A 102 11.37 -6.03 0.78
C SER A 102 11.36 -4.61 1.37
N VAL A 103 10.82 -4.48 2.59
CA VAL A 103 10.77 -3.24 3.39
C VAL A 103 11.87 -3.27 4.42
#